data_AF-A0A7V0IUH6-F1
#
_entry.id   AF-A0A7V0IUH6-F1
#
_cell.length_a   1.000
_cell.length_b   1.000
_cell.length_c   1.000
_cell.angle_alpha   90.00
_cell.angle_beta   90.00
_cell.angle_gamma   90.00
#
_symmetry.space_group_name_H-M   'P 1'
#
loop_
_entity.id
_entity.type
_entity.pdbx_description
1 polymer ?
#
loop_
_entity_poly.entity_id
_entity_poly.type
_entity_poly.pdbx_seq_one_letter_code
_entity_poly.pdbx_strand_id
1 'polypeptide(L)'
;MSNVAVHVESDLAVRIARTLLAERAVHIGMFGDSPTGGRVRAVSDLALADVLIADHDDLDSELSSEATERDVTIVSAGPQPEPSDPSRVIVADVANPVHLALAAADHQLQDHREIVHGTAAWTTRGRPLRSGLAATFPEPIGPRWAEEAPPPPAQYPVVGLSAPIDHEYAAASLRIALGTGDGVEDVTFGIVDHRDFLTAALLSAAALAAIDGAYASGVQSPADLSGVFLEHASRTGLVIGRFERS
;
A
#
# COMPACT_ATOMS: atom_id res chain seq x y z
N MET A 1 1.17 17.66 16.57
CA MET A 1 1.86 16.37 16.73
C MET A 1 0.76 15.34 16.77
N SER A 2 0.88 14.30 15.95
CA SER A 2 -0.17 13.31 15.77
C SER A 2 0.23 11.99 16.41
N ASN A 3 -0.74 11.30 17.00
CA ASN A 3 -0.55 10.05 17.70
C ASN A 3 -0.95 8.90 16.78
N VAL A 4 0.01 8.03 16.47
CA VAL A 4 -0.22 6.81 15.69
C VAL A 4 -0.18 5.62 16.63
N ALA A 5 -1.26 4.84 16.64
CA ALA A 5 -1.28 3.51 17.22
C ALA A 5 -0.90 2.48 16.15
N VAL A 6 0.02 1.58 16.49
CA VAL A 6 0.37 0.42 15.65
C VAL A 6 -0.13 -0.81 16.38
N HIS A 7 -1.05 -1.56 15.76
CA HIS A 7 -1.53 -2.83 16.29
C HIS A 7 -0.39 -3.85 16.25
N VAL A 8 -0.18 -4.58 17.34
CA VAL A 8 0.96 -5.49 17.46
C VAL A 8 0.53 -6.96 17.42
N GLU A 9 0.47 -7.50 16.21
CA GLU A 9 0.26 -8.93 16.01
C GLU A 9 1.47 -9.63 15.38
N SER A 10 2.41 -8.87 14.82
CA SER A 10 3.60 -9.43 14.16
C SER A 10 4.86 -8.58 14.35
N ASP A 11 6.01 -9.12 13.94
CA ASP A 11 7.28 -8.39 13.91
C ASP A 11 7.24 -7.16 12.96
N LEU A 12 6.26 -7.09 12.06
CA LEU A 12 6.03 -5.96 11.17
C LEU A 12 5.66 -4.69 11.94
N ALA A 13 4.92 -4.81 13.06
CA ALA A 13 4.57 -3.68 13.91
C ALA A 13 5.80 -2.93 14.45
N VAL A 14 6.84 -3.67 14.88
CA VAL A 14 8.11 -3.08 15.33
C VAL A 14 8.80 -2.34 14.19
N ARG A 15 8.69 -2.86 12.97
CA ARG A 15 9.28 -2.27 11.78
C ARG A 15 8.55 -0.98 11.36
N ILE A 16 7.21 -0.98 11.35
CA ILE A 16 6.38 0.20 11.13
C ILE A 16 6.74 1.29 12.15
N ALA A 17 6.81 0.93 13.44
CA ALA A 17 7.19 1.87 14.49
C ALA A 17 8.59 2.47 14.26
N ARG A 18 9.57 1.69 13.81
CA ARG A 18 10.92 2.20 13.47
C ARG A 18 10.90 3.16 12.30
N THR A 19 10.13 2.87 11.26
CA THR A 19 9.98 3.75 10.09
C THR A 19 9.38 5.09 10.52
N LEU A 20 8.29 5.06 11.29
CA LEU A 20 7.62 6.27 11.76
C LEU A 20 8.44 7.07 12.79
N LEU A 21 9.32 6.43 13.58
CA LEU A 21 10.15 7.11 14.58
C LEU A 21 11.15 8.11 13.96
N ALA A 22 11.42 7.99 12.66
CA ALA A 22 12.19 8.96 11.89
C ALA A 22 11.44 10.29 11.70
N GLU A 23 10.10 10.27 11.79
CA GLU A 23 9.25 11.44 11.59
C GLU A 23 9.11 12.26 12.88
N ARG A 24 9.48 13.54 12.81
CA ARG A 24 9.56 14.42 13.99
C ARG A 24 8.20 14.83 14.55
N ALA A 25 7.16 14.77 13.73
CA ALA A 25 5.81 15.23 14.08
C ALA A 25 4.90 14.12 14.63
N VAL A 26 5.40 12.89 14.72
CA VAL A 26 4.62 11.70 15.06
C VAL A 26 5.02 11.15 16.43
N HIS A 27 4.02 10.91 17.27
CA HIS A 27 4.14 10.10 18.47
C HIS A 27 3.61 8.70 18.19
N ILE A 28 4.33 7.67 18.64
CA ILE A 28 4.03 6.29 18.29
C ILE A 28 3.70 5.50 19.54
N GLY A 29 2.56 4.84 19.48
CA GLY A 29 2.06 3.92 20.46
C GLY A 29 1.93 2.51 19.89
N MET A 30 2.26 1.50 20.68
CA MET A 30 1.97 0.10 20.39
C MET A 30 0.67 -0.27 21.07
N PHE A 31 -0.30 -0.75 20.31
CA PHE A 31 -1.60 -1.18 20.79
C PHE A 31 -1.67 -2.71 20.76
N GLY A 32 -1.98 -3.34 21.90
CA GLY A 32 -1.95 -4.79 22.10
C GLY A 32 -0.80 -5.30 22.98
N ASP A 33 -0.73 -6.62 23.16
CA ASP A 33 0.23 -7.29 24.05
C ASP A 33 1.61 -7.43 23.39
N SER A 34 2.47 -6.43 23.54
CA SER A 34 3.84 -6.45 23.01
C SER A 34 4.86 -5.80 23.95
N PRO A 35 6.13 -6.27 23.98
CA PRO A 35 7.17 -5.61 24.76
C PRO A 35 7.41 -4.19 24.26
N THR A 36 7.08 -3.23 25.12
CA THR A 36 7.38 -1.81 24.91
C THR A 36 8.78 -1.45 25.41
N GLY A 37 9.46 -0.54 24.72
CA GLY A 37 10.81 -0.11 25.08
C GLY A 37 11.29 1.11 24.28
N GLY A 38 12.10 1.96 24.91
CA GLY A 38 12.68 3.14 24.26
C GLY A 38 11.67 4.29 24.03
N ARG A 39 11.58 4.77 22.79
CA ARG A 39 10.71 5.90 22.38
C ARG A 39 9.26 5.50 22.07
N VAL A 40 8.96 4.21 22.08
CA VAL A 40 7.64 3.65 21.76
C VAL A 40 6.90 3.33 23.06
N ARG A 41 5.66 3.81 23.19
CA ARG A 41 4.85 3.65 24.42
C ARG A 41 3.74 2.63 24.21
N ALA A 42 3.31 1.99 25.30
CA ALA A 42 2.07 1.21 25.25
C ALA A 42 0.88 2.17 25.13
N VAL A 43 -0.09 1.82 24.30
CA VAL A 43 -1.40 2.47 24.22
C VAL A 43 -2.44 1.46 24.67
N SER A 44 -3.20 1.83 25.68
CA SER A 44 -4.29 1.02 26.25
C SER A 44 -5.67 1.59 25.92
N ASP A 45 -5.74 2.76 25.27
CA ASP A 45 -6.98 3.43 24.89
C ASP A 45 -6.79 4.05 23.50
N LEU A 46 -7.50 3.52 22.50
CA LEU A 46 -7.40 3.99 21.11
C LEU A 46 -7.89 5.42 20.92
N ALA A 47 -8.71 5.98 21.81
CA ALA A 47 -9.17 7.36 21.69
C ALA A 47 -8.05 8.41 21.82
N LEU A 48 -6.84 8.00 22.19
CA LEU A 48 -5.68 8.87 22.21
C LEU A 48 -4.94 8.89 20.86
N ALA A 49 -5.32 8.03 19.90
CA ALA A 49 -4.73 7.94 18.58
C ALA A 49 -5.54 8.73 17.55
N ASP A 50 -4.86 9.34 16.60
CA ASP A 50 -5.46 9.94 15.40
C ASP A 50 -5.58 8.89 14.28
N VAL A 51 -4.61 7.97 14.21
CA VAL A 51 -4.53 6.90 13.22
C VAL A 51 -4.18 5.58 13.88
N LEU A 52 -4.87 4.51 13.50
CA LEU A 52 -4.54 3.12 13.81
C LEU A 52 -3.99 2.43 12.56
N ILE A 53 -2.79 1.88 12.66
CA ILE A 53 -2.22 0.99 11.65
C ILE A 53 -2.47 -0.45 12.06
N ALA A 54 -3.17 -1.19 11.21
CA ALA A 54 -3.36 -2.63 11.33
C ALA A 54 -2.55 -3.34 10.25
N ASP A 55 -1.62 -4.20 10.68
CA ASP A 55 -0.65 -4.86 9.81
C ASP A 55 -1.11 -6.25 9.32
N HIS A 56 -2.33 -6.67 9.68
CA HIS A 56 -2.90 -7.97 9.33
C HIS A 56 -3.78 -7.89 8.07
N ASP A 57 -3.84 -9.01 7.31
CA ASP A 57 -4.64 -9.12 6.08
C ASP A 57 -6.16 -9.11 6.37
N ASP A 58 -6.55 -9.57 7.55
CA ASP A 58 -7.91 -9.52 8.09
C ASP A 58 -7.93 -8.66 9.35
N LEU A 59 -8.53 -7.46 9.27
CA LEU A 59 -8.73 -6.61 10.44
C LEU A 59 -9.79 -7.22 11.35
N ASP A 60 -9.48 -7.42 12.65
CA ASP A 60 -10.45 -7.88 13.63
C ASP A 60 -11.66 -6.93 13.70
N SER A 61 -12.87 -7.49 13.59
CA SER A 61 -14.13 -6.77 13.71
C SER A 61 -14.29 -6.00 15.03
N GLU A 62 -13.73 -6.51 16.13
CA GLU A 62 -13.74 -5.83 17.43
C GLU A 62 -12.84 -4.58 17.39
N LEU A 63 -11.62 -4.73 16.86
CA LEU A 63 -10.67 -3.62 16.70
C LEU A 63 -11.19 -2.54 15.75
N SER A 64 -11.78 -2.97 14.63
CA SER A 64 -12.42 -2.06 13.67
C SER A 64 -13.58 -1.31 14.32
N SER A 65 -14.37 -1.97 15.16
CA SER A 65 -15.49 -1.35 15.87
C SER A 65 -15.00 -0.36 16.92
N GLU A 66 -13.97 -0.70 17.70
CA GLU A 66 -13.40 0.20 18.71
C GLU A 66 -12.81 1.47 18.07
N ALA A 67 -12.02 1.32 16.99
CA ALA A 67 -11.49 2.46 16.26
C ALA A 67 -12.61 3.34 15.68
N THR A 68 -13.69 2.73 15.17
CA THR A 68 -14.86 3.43 14.64
C THR A 68 -15.60 4.22 15.73
N GLU A 69 -15.83 3.62 16.90
CA GLU A 69 -16.48 4.27 18.04
C GLU A 69 -15.70 5.48 18.53
N ARG A 70 -14.36 5.45 18.43
CA ARG A 70 -13.46 6.51 18.88
C ARG A 70 -13.08 7.52 17.80
N ASP A 71 -13.64 7.43 16.59
CA ASP A 71 -13.32 8.30 15.45
C ASP A 71 -11.83 8.28 15.04
N VAL A 72 -11.23 7.09 15.09
CA VAL A 72 -9.83 6.86 14.72
C VAL A 72 -9.78 6.42 13.25
N THR A 73 -8.92 7.07 12.46
CA THR A 73 -8.69 6.65 11.06
C THR A 73 -7.96 5.32 11.01
N ILE A 74 -8.43 4.39 10.19
CA ILE A 74 -7.84 3.05 10.07
C ILE A 74 -6.98 2.98 8.80
N VAL A 75 -5.77 2.47 8.92
CA VAL A 75 -4.88 2.11 7.82
C VAL A 75 -4.61 0.60 7.90
N SER A 76 -5.15 -0.17 6.96
CA SER A 76 -5.13 -1.63 6.95
C SER A 76 -4.22 -2.18 5.86
N ALA A 77 -3.43 -3.20 6.20
CA ALA A 77 -2.61 -3.94 5.25
C ALA A 77 -3.46 -4.64 4.18
N GLY A 78 -4.51 -5.34 4.61
CA GLY A 78 -5.40 -6.10 3.73
C GLY A 78 -6.62 -5.30 3.24
N PRO A 79 -7.38 -5.89 2.30
CA PRO A 79 -8.64 -5.31 1.82
C PRO A 79 -9.68 -5.23 2.95
N GLN A 80 -10.58 -4.26 2.89
CA GLN A 80 -11.62 -4.11 3.90
C GLN A 80 -12.83 -5.01 3.57
N PRO A 81 -13.33 -5.82 4.53
CA PRO A 81 -14.56 -6.58 4.32
C PRO A 81 -15.79 -5.65 4.25
N GLU A 82 -16.72 -5.95 3.34
CA GLU A 82 -18.01 -5.25 3.25
C GLU A 82 -19.01 -5.79 4.29
N PRO A 83 -19.89 -4.95 4.86
CA PRO A 83 -20.02 -3.50 4.64
C PRO A 83 -19.12 -2.67 5.57
N SER A 84 -18.57 -1.58 5.03
CA SER A 84 -17.84 -0.55 5.78
C SER A 84 -18.71 0.70 6.02
N ASP A 85 -18.50 1.41 7.14
CA ASP A 85 -19.18 2.68 7.41
C ASP A 85 -18.67 3.80 6.47
N PRO A 86 -19.51 4.36 5.58
CA PRO A 86 -19.10 5.37 4.60
C PRO A 86 -18.77 6.73 5.23
N SER A 87 -19.11 6.96 6.50
CA SER A 87 -18.80 8.20 7.21
C SER A 87 -17.37 8.27 7.75
N ARG A 88 -16.63 7.15 7.71
CA ARG A 88 -15.31 7.00 8.34
C ARG A 88 -14.21 6.84 7.31
N VAL A 89 -13.02 7.33 7.63
CA VAL A 89 -11.84 7.18 6.78
C VAL A 89 -11.19 5.82 7.07
N ILE A 90 -11.19 4.93 6.07
CA ILE A 90 -10.48 3.64 6.12
C ILE A 90 -9.61 3.57 4.87
N VAL A 91 -8.30 3.47 5.05
CA VAL A 91 -7.36 3.22 3.95
C VAL A 91 -7.04 1.73 3.94
N ALA A 92 -7.43 1.02 2.89
CA ALA A 92 -7.37 -0.44 2.83
C ALA A 92 -6.47 -0.94 1.69
N ASP A 93 -6.16 -2.24 1.73
CA ASP A 93 -5.29 -2.94 0.77
C ASP A 93 -3.90 -2.29 0.65
N VAL A 94 -3.42 -1.62 1.70
CA VAL A 94 -2.22 -0.77 1.64
C VAL A 94 -0.96 -1.59 1.41
N ALA A 95 -0.93 -2.86 1.85
CA ALA A 95 0.21 -3.74 1.65
C ALA A 95 0.39 -4.18 0.19
N ASN A 96 -0.60 -3.91 -0.68
CA ASN A 96 -0.52 -4.27 -2.09
C ASN A 96 0.44 -3.33 -2.84
N PRO A 97 1.57 -3.82 -3.36
CA PRO A 97 2.57 -2.99 -4.04
C PRO A 97 2.06 -2.35 -5.34
N VAL A 98 0.91 -2.78 -5.86
CA VAL A 98 0.30 -2.20 -7.06
C VAL A 98 0.01 -0.71 -6.89
N HIS A 99 -0.38 -0.28 -5.68
CA HIS A 99 -0.72 1.12 -5.41
C HIS A 99 0.49 2.04 -5.60
N LEU A 100 1.71 1.56 -5.28
CA LEU A 100 2.94 2.31 -5.51
C LEU A 100 3.29 2.38 -7.01
N ALA A 101 3.06 1.30 -7.76
CA ALA A 101 3.27 1.30 -9.21
C ALA A 101 2.31 2.27 -9.93
N LEU A 102 1.03 2.29 -9.52
CA LEU A 102 0.04 3.25 -10.00
C LEU A 102 0.42 4.68 -9.63
N ALA A 103 0.79 4.92 -8.36
CA ALA A 103 1.20 6.25 -7.92
C ALA A 103 2.42 6.79 -8.68
N ALA A 104 3.41 5.92 -8.94
CA ALA A 104 4.58 6.28 -9.74
C ALA A 104 4.21 6.59 -11.20
N ALA A 105 3.30 5.80 -11.81
CA ALA A 105 2.81 6.05 -13.15
C ALA A 105 2.05 7.37 -13.23
N ASP A 106 1.10 7.60 -12.32
CA ASP A 106 0.30 8.81 -12.26
C ASP A 106 1.20 10.04 -12.11
N HIS A 107 2.23 9.98 -11.28
CA HIS A 107 3.17 11.08 -11.08
C HIS A 107 4.05 11.33 -12.32
N GLN A 108 4.56 10.29 -12.99
CA GLN A 108 5.44 10.46 -14.15
C GLN A 108 4.68 10.79 -15.44
N LEU A 109 3.41 10.40 -15.53
CA LEU A 109 2.60 10.53 -16.73
C LEU A 109 1.65 11.72 -16.70
N GLN A 110 1.71 12.60 -15.70
CA GLN A 110 0.81 13.77 -15.55
C GLN A 110 0.70 14.64 -16.81
N ASP A 111 1.78 14.74 -17.58
CA ASP A 111 1.84 15.58 -18.80
C ASP A 111 1.55 14.81 -20.11
N HIS A 112 1.25 13.50 -20.05
CA HIS A 112 1.02 12.68 -21.24
C HIS A 112 -0.45 12.74 -21.69
N ARG A 113 -0.66 12.76 -23.01
CA ARG A 113 -1.95 13.15 -23.60
C ARG A 113 -2.98 12.04 -23.72
N GLU A 114 -2.58 10.76 -23.76
CA GLU A 114 -3.54 9.65 -23.79
C GLU A 114 -2.93 8.34 -23.30
N ILE A 115 -3.48 7.80 -22.20
CA ILE A 115 -3.24 6.42 -21.76
C ILE A 115 -4.32 5.55 -22.43
N VAL A 116 -3.91 4.59 -23.27
CA VAL A 116 -4.83 3.76 -24.07
C VAL A 116 -5.38 2.61 -23.23
N HIS A 117 -4.49 1.85 -22.59
CA HIS A 117 -4.82 0.75 -21.68
C HIS A 117 -3.59 0.37 -20.83
N GLY A 118 -3.81 -0.34 -19.73
CA GLY A 118 -2.75 -0.88 -18.90
C GLY A 118 -2.99 -2.31 -18.43
N THR A 119 -1.92 -2.93 -17.93
CA THR A 119 -1.96 -4.20 -17.20
C THR A 119 -1.17 -4.02 -15.91
N ALA A 120 -1.85 -4.17 -14.79
CA ALA A 120 -1.26 -4.15 -13.47
C ALA A 120 -1.17 -5.58 -12.94
N ALA A 121 0.03 -6.01 -12.59
CA ALA A 121 0.29 -7.27 -11.93
C ALA A 121 0.91 -7.03 -10.57
N TRP A 122 0.53 -7.81 -9.56
CA TRP A 122 1.14 -7.79 -8.23
C TRP A 122 1.26 -9.19 -7.65
N THR A 123 2.18 -9.32 -6.70
CA THR A 123 2.42 -10.60 -6.02
C THR A 123 1.59 -10.70 -4.75
N THR A 124 0.90 -11.82 -4.56
CA THR A 124 0.20 -12.17 -3.32
C THR A 124 0.93 -13.31 -2.61
N ARG A 125 0.70 -13.50 -1.30
CA ARG A 125 1.22 -14.68 -0.61
C ARG A 125 0.44 -15.91 -1.07
N GLY A 126 1.14 -16.97 -1.45
CA GLY A 126 0.47 -18.21 -1.79
C GLY A 126 1.32 -19.16 -2.63
N ARG A 127 0.76 -20.32 -2.93
CA ARG A 127 1.46 -21.31 -3.75
C ARG A 127 1.55 -20.82 -5.20
N PRO A 128 2.75 -20.79 -5.83
CA PRO A 128 2.90 -20.42 -7.23
C PRO A 128 2.00 -21.23 -8.17
N LEU A 129 1.37 -20.53 -9.10
CA LEU A 129 0.58 -21.14 -10.17
C LEU A 129 1.49 -21.85 -11.19
N ARG A 130 0.94 -22.88 -11.84
CA ARG A 130 1.63 -23.65 -12.90
C ARG A 130 1.21 -23.27 -14.32
N SER A 131 0.14 -22.49 -14.44
CA SER A 131 -0.47 -22.02 -15.69
C SER A 131 -1.33 -20.79 -15.39
N GLY A 132 -1.59 -19.97 -16.39
CA GLY A 132 -2.43 -18.78 -16.26
C GLY A 132 -2.04 -17.70 -17.27
N LEU A 133 -2.22 -16.44 -16.88
CA LEU A 133 -1.73 -15.29 -17.62
C LEU A 133 -0.28 -15.01 -17.24
N ALA A 134 0.54 -14.60 -18.20
CA ALA A 134 1.94 -14.29 -17.95
C ALA A 134 2.07 -12.88 -17.36
N ALA A 135 2.63 -12.78 -16.15
CA ALA A 135 3.02 -11.54 -15.52
C ALA A 135 4.54 -11.46 -15.43
N THR A 136 5.12 -10.30 -15.76
CA THR A 136 6.56 -10.06 -15.62
C THR A 136 6.78 -9.09 -14.48
N PHE A 137 7.56 -9.50 -13.49
CA PHE A 137 7.97 -8.67 -12.36
C PHE A 137 9.47 -8.33 -12.48
N PRO A 138 9.94 -7.26 -11.82
CA PRO A 138 11.36 -7.03 -11.65
C PRO A 138 12.07 -8.21 -10.94
N GLU A 139 13.38 -8.33 -11.17
CA GLU A 139 14.23 -9.23 -10.39
C GLU A 139 14.27 -8.82 -8.91
N PRO A 140 14.37 -9.76 -7.94
CA PRO A 140 14.67 -11.19 -8.12
C PRO A 140 13.44 -12.07 -8.38
N ILE A 141 12.24 -11.50 -8.52
CA ILE A 141 11.03 -12.29 -8.72
C ILE A 141 10.97 -12.78 -10.16
N GLY A 142 11.08 -11.88 -11.13
CA GLY A 142 11.02 -12.23 -12.55
C GLY A 142 9.64 -12.75 -12.99
N PRO A 143 9.55 -13.47 -14.13
CA PRO A 143 8.27 -13.89 -14.72
C PRO A 143 7.49 -14.91 -13.87
N ARG A 144 6.16 -14.75 -13.77
CA ARG A 144 5.26 -15.66 -13.04
C ARG A 144 3.94 -15.88 -13.78
N TRP A 145 3.26 -16.97 -13.43
CA TRP A 145 1.87 -17.18 -13.80
C TRP A 145 0.96 -16.45 -12.80
N ALA A 146 -0.05 -15.78 -13.35
CA ALA A 146 -1.04 -15.00 -12.62
C ALA A 146 -2.45 -15.40 -13.04
N GLU A 147 -3.42 -15.04 -12.22
CA GLU A 147 -4.84 -15.10 -12.50
C GLU A 147 -5.43 -13.69 -12.62
N GLU A 148 -6.55 -13.56 -13.32
CA GLU A 148 -7.27 -12.29 -13.37
C GLU A 148 -7.79 -11.94 -11.98
N ALA A 149 -7.60 -10.69 -11.60
CA ALA A 149 -8.09 -10.10 -10.36
C ALA A 149 -8.94 -8.87 -10.68
N PRO A 150 -9.78 -8.42 -9.74
CA PRO A 150 -10.44 -7.11 -9.87
C PRO A 150 -9.39 -6.03 -10.22
N PRO A 151 -9.69 -5.13 -11.15
CA PRO A 151 -8.76 -4.07 -11.51
C PRO A 151 -8.50 -3.19 -10.28
N PRO A 152 -7.25 -2.77 -10.05
CA PRO A 152 -6.95 -1.83 -8.97
C PRO A 152 -7.59 -0.46 -9.29
N PRO A 153 -7.80 0.40 -8.27
CA PRO A 153 -8.35 1.74 -8.47
C PRO A 153 -7.35 2.60 -9.23
N ALA A 154 -7.60 2.77 -10.54
CA ALA A 154 -6.77 3.52 -11.46
C ALA A 154 -7.62 4.55 -12.22
N GLN A 155 -7.01 5.67 -12.60
CA GLN A 155 -7.69 6.74 -13.35
C GLN A 155 -7.87 6.43 -14.84
N TYR A 156 -7.40 5.26 -15.28
CA TYR A 156 -7.41 4.78 -16.66
C TYR A 156 -7.74 3.28 -16.73
N PRO A 157 -8.14 2.75 -17.89
CA PRO A 157 -8.47 1.33 -18.04
C PRO A 157 -7.25 0.44 -17.76
N VAL A 158 -7.36 -0.42 -16.76
CA VAL A 158 -6.30 -1.38 -16.36
C VAL A 158 -6.90 -2.76 -16.15
N VAL A 159 -6.22 -3.79 -16.64
CA VAL A 159 -6.49 -5.19 -16.27
C VAL A 159 -5.65 -5.57 -15.05
N GLY A 160 -6.27 -6.16 -14.03
CA GLY A 160 -5.60 -6.61 -12.81
C GLY A 160 -5.17 -8.08 -12.88
N LEU A 161 -3.95 -8.38 -12.44
CA LEU A 161 -3.39 -9.73 -12.38
C LEU A 161 -2.77 -9.99 -10.99
N SER A 162 -3.22 -11.06 -10.34
CA SER A 162 -2.66 -11.52 -9.07
C SER A 162 -1.76 -12.74 -9.30
N ALA A 163 -0.50 -12.66 -8.85
CA ALA A 163 0.45 -13.76 -8.93
C ALA A 163 0.80 -14.27 -7.52
N PRO A 164 0.21 -15.38 -7.05
CA PRO A 164 0.58 -15.94 -5.76
C PRO A 164 2.02 -16.47 -5.81
N ILE A 165 2.84 -16.11 -4.83
CA ILE A 165 4.21 -16.57 -4.69
C ILE A 165 4.55 -16.94 -3.24
N ASP A 166 5.45 -17.90 -3.10
CA ASP A 166 6.10 -18.26 -1.84
C ASP A 166 7.53 -17.72 -1.91
N HIS A 167 7.69 -16.43 -1.58
CA HIS A 167 8.95 -15.70 -1.72
C HIS A 167 9.03 -14.58 -0.67
N GLU A 168 10.24 -14.27 -0.21
CA GLU A 168 10.50 -13.19 0.77
C GLU A 168 10.32 -11.78 0.18
N TYR A 169 10.21 -11.67 -1.15
CA TYR A 169 10.02 -10.41 -1.86
C TYR A 169 8.54 -10.23 -2.24
N ALA A 170 8.12 -8.97 -2.34
CA ALA A 170 6.88 -8.56 -2.97
C ALA A 170 7.20 -7.69 -4.18
N ALA A 171 6.38 -7.77 -5.23
CA ALA A 171 6.53 -6.94 -6.40
C ALA A 171 5.19 -6.53 -7.01
N ALA A 172 5.24 -5.45 -7.76
CA ALA A 172 4.23 -5.06 -8.72
C ALA A 172 4.87 -4.63 -10.04
N SER A 173 4.11 -4.78 -11.11
CA SER A 173 4.46 -4.25 -12.42
C SER A 173 3.21 -3.64 -13.04
N LEU A 174 3.33 -2.41 -13.53
CA LEU A 174 2.29 -1.73 -14.28
C LEU A 174 2.84 -1.41 -15.67
N ARG A 175 2.29 -2.07 -16.68
CA ARG A 175 2.59 -1.79 -18.09
C ARG A 175 1.48 -0.92 -18.66
N ILE A 176 1.83 0.19 -19.28
CA ILE A 176 0.90 1.14 -19.87
C ILE A 176 1.25 1.35 -21.33
N ALA A 177 0.23 1.24 -22.18
CA ALA A 177 0.27 1.63 -23.58
C ALA A 177 -0.08 3.13 -23.69
N LEU A 178 0.89 3.96 -24.06
CA LEU A 178 0.74 5.39 -24.29
C LEU A 178 0.45 5.65 -25.77
N GLY A 179 -0.60 6.42 -26.04
CA GLY A 179 -0.87 6.95 -27.37
C GLY A 179 0.17 8.02 -27.71
N THR A 180 0.91 7.81 -28.79
CA THR A 180 1.82 8.79 -29.37
C THR A 180 1.24 9.25 -30.70
N GLY A 181 1.63 10.44 -31.17
CA GLY A 181 1.15 10.96 -32.46
C GLY A 181 1.38 10.01 -33.66
N ASP A 182 2.35 9.09 -33.53
CA ASP A 182 2.78 8.16 -34.57
C ASP A 182 2.51 6.67 -34.24
N GLY A 183 1.87 6.35 -33.11
CA GLY A 183 1.65 4.96 -32.69
C GLY A 183 1.41 4.76 -31.20
N VAL A 184 1.80 3.61 -30.66
CA VAL A 184 1.68 3.28 -29.23
C VAL A 184 3.07 2.94 -28.68
N GLU A 185 3.42 3.52 -27.55
CA GLU A 185 4.64 3.21 -26.79
C GLU A 185 4.27 2.49 -25.48
N ASP A 186 5.01 1.44 -25.13
CA ASP A 186 4.83 0.72 -23.86
C ASP A 186 5.79 1.25 -22.79
N VAL A 187 5.25 1.75 -21.68
CA VAL A 187 6.02 2.14 -20.49
C VAL A 187 5.73 1.15 -19.36
N THR A 188 6.75 0.76 -18.61
CA THR A 188 6.60 -0.17 -17.48
C THR A 188 7.14 0.43 -16.18
N PHE A 189 6.33 0.37 -15.13
CA PHE A 189 6.68 0.74 -13.77
C PHE A 189 6.80 -0.52 -12.93
N GLY A 190 7.96 -0.76 -12.33
CA GLY A 190 8.24 -1.96 -11.57
C GLY A 190 8.61 -1.63 -10.13
N ILE A 191 7.97 -2.29 -9.18
CA ILE A 191 8.27 -2.22 -7.75
C ILE A 191 8.73 -3.61 -7.31
N VAL A 192 9.84 -3.67 -6.56
CA VAL A 192 10.30 -4.90 -5.93
C VAL A 192 11.08 -4.56 -4.67
N ASP A 193 10.76 -5.21 -3.57
CA ASP A 193 11.54 -5.15 -2.34
C ASP A 193 11.20 -6.34 -1.46
N HIS A 194 11.97 -6.56 -0.40
CA HIS A 194 11.65 -7.53 0.63
C HIS A 194 10.28 -7.17 1.24
N ARG A 195 9.39 -8.16 1.31
CA ARG A 195 7.96 -7.99 1.57
C ARG A 195 7.69 -7.16 2.82
N ASP A 196 8.28 -7.53 3.95
CA ASP A 196 8.03 -6.83 5.21
C ASP A 196 8.58 -5.40 5.23
N PHE A 197 9.66 -5.12 4.47
CA PHE A 197 10.17 -3.76 4.31
C PHE A 197 9.20 -2.91 3.49
N LEU A 198 8.73 -3.45 2.38
CA LEU A 198 7.77 -2.79 1.51
C LEU A 198 6.46 -2.51 2.26
N THR A 199 5.87 -3.53 2.89
CA THR A 199 4.61 -3.39 3.63
C THR A 199 4.74 -2.34 4.75
N ALA A 200 5.82 -2.37 5.53
CA ALA A 200 6.02 -1.37 6.60
C ALA A 200 6.10 0.06 6.04
N ALA A 201 6.79 0.24 4.91
CA ALA A 201 6.93 1.52 4.25
C ALA A 201 5.59 2.03 3.68
N LEU A 202 4.83 1.17 3.00
CA LEU A 202 3.51 1.52 2.44
C LEU A 202 2.51 1.90 3.54
N LEU A 203 2.43 1.11 4.62
CA LEU A 203 1.57 1.40 5.77
C LEU A 203 1.97 2.71 6.46
N SER A 204 3.27 2.94 6.64
CA SER A 204 3.76 4.19 7.23
C SER A 204 3.43 5.39 6.34
N ALA A 205 3.58 5.26 5.01
CA ALA A 205 3.26 6.33 4.07
C ALA A 205 1.76 6.67 4.05
N ALA A 206 0.89 5.65 4.04
CA ALA A 206 -0.55 5.84 4.13
C ALA A 206 -0.97 6.49 5.46
N ALA A 207 -0.35 6.10 6.58
CA ALA A 207 -0.62 6.71 7.88
C ALA A 207 -0.20 8.18 7.94
N LEU A 208 0.93 8.55 7.33
CA LEU A 208 1.35 9.95 7.23
C LEU A 208 0.37 10.78 6.37
N ALA A 209 -0.08 10.23 5.24
CA ALA A 209 -1.10 10.88 4.40
C ALA A 209 -2.43 11.03 5.15
N ALA A 210 -2.82 10.04 5.96
CA ALA A 210 -4.01 10.10 6.81
C ALA A 210 -3.89 11.17 7.90
N ILE A 211 -2.71 11.30 8.54
CA ILE A 211 -2.43 12.37 9.52
C ILE A 211 -2.63 13.76 8.90
N ASP A 212 -2.20 13.93 7.65
CA ASP A 212 -2.34 15.20 6.93
C ASP A 212 -3.78 15.45 6.42
N GLY A 213 -4.71 14.53 6.73
CA GLY A 213 -6.13 14.64 6.37
C GLY A 213 -6.39 14.48 4.88
N ALA A 214 -5.51 13.76 4.17
CA ALA A 214 -5.57 13.68 2.71
C ALA A 214 -6.76 12.84 2.21
N TYR A 215 -7.17 11.83 2.97
CA TYR A 215 -8.22 10.88 2.60
C TYR A 215 -9.63 11.37 2.95
N ALA A 216 -10.57 11.16 2.03
CA ALA A 216 -11.99 11.42 2.26
C ALA A 216 -12.64 10.30 3.10
N SER A 217 -13.84 10.56 3.62
CA SER A 217 -14.66 9.54 4.28
C SER A 217 -15.06 8.43 3.30
N GLY A 218 -15.07 7.19 3.80
CA GLY A 218 -15.28 5.95 3.08
C GLY A 218 -14.01 5.10 3.06
N VAL A 219 -14.11 3.94 2.38
CA VAL A 219 -12.95 3.10 2.08
C VAL A 219 -12.18 3.74 0.93
N GLN A 220 -10.90 3.98 1.16
CA GLN A 220 -9.96 4.60 0.23
C GLN A 220 -8.82 3.64 -0.07
N SER A 221 -8.23 3.80 -1.24
CA SER A 221 -6.96 3.19 -1.61
C SER A 221 -5.83 4.23 -1.55
N PRO A 222 -4.58 3.83 -1.23
CA PRO A 222 -3.45 4.74 -1.38
C PRO A 222 -3.30 5.33 -2.79
N ALA A 223 -3.71 4.59 -3.83
CA ALA A 223 -3.64 5.04 -5.22
C ALA A 223 -4.62 6.18 -5.53
N ASP A 224 -5.67 6.40 -4.73
CA ASP A 224 -6.61 7.52 -4.93
C ASP A 224 -5.92 8.88 -4.75
N LEU A 225 -4.78 8.90 -4.05
CA LEU A 225 -3.98 10.10 -3.77
C LEU A 225 -2.51 9.90 -4.17
N SER A 226 -2.30 9.35 -5.38
CA SER A 226 -1.00 9.00 -5.96
C SER A 226 0.16 9.95 -5.62
N GLY A 227 -0.01 11.27 -5.82
CA GLY A 227 1.07 12.25 -5.54
C GLY A 227 1.46 12.35 -4.07
N VAL A 228 0.47 12.44 -3.18
CA VAL A 228 0.68 12.54 -1.72
C VAL A 228 1.26 11.23 -1.18
N PHE A 229 0.70 10.11 -1.62
CA PHE A 229 1.19 8.79 -1.21
C PHE A 229 2.64 8.55 -1.65
N LEU A 230 3.00 8.93 -2.87
CA LEU A 230 4.37 8.82 -3.39
C LEU A 230 5.37 9.70 -2.63
N GLU A 231 4.97 10.91 -2.26
CA GLU A 231 5.77 11.83 -1.44
C GLU A 231 6.09 11.20 -0.07
N HIS A 232 5.08 10.69 0.64
CA HIS A 232 5.29 10.04 1.92
C HIS A 232 6.06 8.72 1.79
N ALA A 233 5.81 7.91 0.75
CA ALA A 233 6.57 6.70 0.46
C ALA A 233 8.07 7.00 0.32
N SER A 234 8.43 8.08 -0.37
CA SER A 234 9.83 8.53 -0.51
C SER A 234 10.47 8.90 0.84
N ARG A 235 9.69 9.44 1.79
CA ARG A 235 10.16 9.78 3.15
C ARG A 235 10.39 8.54 4.02
N THR A 236 9.69 7.45 3.76
CA THR A 236 9.86 6.17 4.47
C THR A 236 11.11 5.39 4.06
N GLY A 237 11.88 5.90 3.10
CA GLY A 237 13.14 5.31 2.63
C GLY A 237 13.02 4.42 1.39
N LEU A 238 11.84 4.39 0.74
CA LEU A 238 11.67 3.70 -0.54
C LEU A 238 12.37 4.47 -1.67
N VAL A 239 13.14 3.74 -2.48
CA VAL A 239 13.76 4.26 -3.71
C VAL A 239 12.97 3.74 -4.91
N ILE A 240 12.47 4.65 -5.74
CA ILE A 240 11.61 4.32 -6.88
C ILE A 240 12.42 4.45 -8.17
N GLY A 241 12.64 3.32 -8.84
CA GLY A 241 13.39 3.25 -10.10
C GLY A 241 12.47 3.15 -11.32
N ARG A 242 12.87 3.78 -12.43
CA ARG A 242 12.27 3.59 -13.75
C ARG A 242 13.11 2.60 -14.55
N PHE A 243 12.45 1.73 -15.30
CA PHE A 243 13.11 0.82 -16.24
C PHE A 243 12.51 0.99 -17.63
N GLU A 244 13.36 1.24 -18.61
CA GLU A 244 13.01 1.19 -20.04
C GLU A 244 13.54 -0.12 -20.60
N ARG A 245 12.72 -0.84 -21.38
CA ARG A 245 13.24 -1.97 -22.15
C ARG A 245 14.06 -1.41 -23.32
N SER A 246 15.36 -1.71 -23.32
CA SER A 246 16.23 -1.60 -24.50
C SER A 246 15.86 -2.62 -25.56
#